data_AF-A0A956D7S1-F1
#
_entry.id   AF-A0A956D7S1-F1
#
_cell.length_a   1.000
_cell.length_b   1.000
_cell.length_c   1.000
_cell.angle_alpha   90.00
_cell.angle_beta   90.00
_cell.angle_gamma   90.00
#
_symmetry.space_group_name_H-M   'P 1'
#
loop_
_entity.id
_entity.type
_entity.pdbx_description
1 polymer ?
#
loop_
_entity_poly.entity_id
_entity_poly.type
_entity_poly.pdbx_seq_one_letter_code
_entity_poly.pdbx_strand_id
1 'polypeptide(L)'
;GKDPSKVDRSAAYFARYVAKNIVAAKLAHRAEVQVAYAIGVSKPVGVYVTTFGTGVVDDEKIAKVVSSLFDFRPAALIETLDLLRPIYRNTAAYGHFGRTEKSFTWERTDRAEELAEALMPKKHTNGASANGTAKPAKASKKASKKQTSAEA
;
A
#
# COMPACT_ATOMS: atom_id res chain seq x y z
N GLY A 1 -3.40 -15.66 23.25
CA GLY A 1 -4.79 -15.92 22.85
C GLY A 1 -4.80 -16.83 21.63
N LYS A 2 -4.88 -16.25 20.43
CA LYS A 2 -4.91 -16.99 19.15
C LYS A 2 -3.67 -16.65 18.32
N ASP A 3 -3.05 -17.62 17.65
CA ASP A 3 -2.01 -17.35 16.65
C ASP A 3 -2.65 -16.84 15.34
N PRO A 4 -1.88 -16.23 14.42
CA PRO A 4 -2.47 -15.52 13.28
C PRO A 4 -2.99 -16.44 12.15
N SER A 5 -2.85 -17.77 12.26
CA SER A 5 -3.60 -18.70 11.40
C SER A 5 -5.11 -18.65 11.65
N LYS A 6 -5.54 -18.10 12.79
CA LYS A 6 -6.97 -17.96 13.13
C LYS A 6 -7.47 -16.66 12.53
N VAL A 7 -8.29 -16.79 11.47
CA VAL A 7 -8.81 -15.67 10.67
C VAL A 7 -9.61 -14.66 11.50
N ASP A 8 -10.20 -15.07 12.62
CA ASP A 8 -10.82 -14.15 13.59
C ASP A 8 -9.91 -12.98 13.97
N ARG A 9 -8.60 -13.22 14.04
CA ARG A 9 -7.59 -12.19 14.34
C ARG A 9 -7.01 -11.60 13.07
N SER A 10 -6.44 -12.43 12.21
CA SER A 10 -5.67 -11.94 11.05
C SER A 10 -6.57 -11.22 10.04
N ALA A 11 -7.76 -11.76 9.75
CA ALA A 11 -8.70 -11.10 8.83
C ALA A 11 -9.34 -9.86 9.45
N ALA A 12 -9.62 -9.83 10.76
CA ALA A 12 -10.11 -8.62 11.41
C ALA A 12 -9.08 -7.48 11.35
N TYR A 13 -7.80 -7.78 11.60
CA TYR A 13 -6.72 -6.81 11.46
C TYR A 13 -6.55 -6.35 10.02
N PHE A 14 -6.66 -7.26 9.06
CA PHE A 14 -6.54 -6.91 7.66
C PHE A 14 -7.74 -6.12 7.13
N ALA A 15 -8.97 -6.44 7.55
CA ALA A 15 -10.14 -5.64 7.26
C ALA A 15 -10.01 -4.21 7.80
N ARG A 16 -9.47 -4.06 9.03
CA ARG A 16 -9.11 -2.74 9.59
C ARG A 16 -8.09 -2.02 8.72
N TYR A 17 -7.03 -2.71 8.32
CA TYR A 17 -5.99 -2.16 7.46
C TYR A 17 -6.57 -1.64 6.13
N VAL A 18 -7.38 -2.45 5.46
CA VAL A 18 -8.04 -2.06 4.20
C VAL A 18 -8.98 -0.87 4.41
N ALA A 19 -9.88 -0.92 5.41
CA ALA A 19 -10.82 0.16 5.69
C ALA A 19 -10.09 1.48 5.99
N LYS A 20 -9.00 1.43 6.76
CA LYS A 20 -8.18 2.60 7.08
C LYS A 20 -7.51 3.17 5.83
N ASN A 21 -7.00 2.32 4.94
CA ASN A 21 -6.42 2.74 3.67
C ASN A 21 -7.45 3.37 2.72
N ILE A 22 -8.70 2.85 2.67
CA ILE A 22 -9.80 3.45 1.90
C ILE A 22 -10.07 4.89 2.37
N VAL A 23 -10.18 5.10 3.68
CA VAL A 23 -10.41 6.45 4.25
C VAL A 23 -9.20 7.37 4.05
N ALA A 24 -7.98 6.85 4.25
CA ALA A 24 -6.75 7.62 4.03
C ALA A 24 -6.54 8.01 2.56
N ALA A 25 -7.01 7.18 1.63
CA ALA A 25 -7.03 7.47 0.19
C ALA A 25 -8.06 8.55 -0.19
N LYS A 26 -8.82 9.07 0.78
CA LYS A 26 -9.93 10.03 0.57
C LYS A 26 -11.03 9.48 -0.34
N LEU A 27 -11.18 8.16 -0.39
CA LEU A 27 -12.24 7.51 -1.15
C LEU A 27 -13.58 7.55 -0.41
N ALA A 28 -13.57 7.71 0.91
CA ALA A 28 -14.76 7.84 1.75
C ALA A 28 -14.43 8.51 3.11
N HIS A 29 -15.43 9.02 3.81
CA HIS A 29 -15.28 9.50 5.19
C HIS A 29 -15.35 8.38 6.24
N ARG A 30 -16.07 7.30 5.92
CA ARG A 30 -16.12 6.06 6.72
C ARG A 30 -16.22 4.87 5.78
N ALA A 31 -15.65 3.75 6.20
CA ALA A 31 -15.68 2.51 5.46
C ALA A 31 -15.78 1.32 6.41
N GLU A 32 -16.57 0.33 6.02
CA GLU A 32 -16.62 -0.99 6.63
C GLU A 32 -16.22 -2.04 5.59
N VAL A 33 -15.42 -3.01 6.02
CA VAL A 33 -14.96 -4.14 5.20
C VAL A 33 -15.37 -5.41 5.91
N GLN A 34 -16.16 -6.24 5.23
CA GLN A 34 -16.57 -7.55 5.71
C GLN A 34 -15.90 -8.64 4.89
N VAL A 35 -15.40 -9.67 5.56
CA VAL A 35 -14.77 -10.83 4.91
C VAL A 35 -15.29 -12.11 5.55
N ALA A 36 -15.67 -13.08 4.73
CA ALA A 36 -16.16 -14.38 5.16
C ALA A 36 -15.21 -15.50 4.71
N TYR A 37 -15.00 -16.50 5.56
CA TYR A 37 -14.17 -17.68 5.26
C TYR A 37 -14.94 -18.97 5.55
N ALA A 38 -14.66 -20.00 4.77
CA ALA A 38 -15.02 -21.38 5.09
C ALA A 38 -13.80 -22.09 5.67
N ILE A 39 -13.99 -22.96 6.67
CA ILE A 39 -12.90 -23.69 7.30
C ILE A 39 -12.16 -24.55 6.26
N GLY A 40 -10.83 -24.47 6.25
CA GLY A 40 -9.98 -25.20 5.29
C GLY A 40 -9.90 -24.58 3.88
N VAL A 41 -10.61 -23.50 3.59
CA VAL A 41 -10.56 -22.79 2.30
C VAL A 41 -9.67 -21.56 2.41
N SER A 42 -8.69 -21.45 1.51
CA SER A 42 -7.72 -20.34 1.54
C SER A 42 -8.28 -19.03 1.04
N LYS A 43 -9.12 -19.04 0.00
CA LYS A 43 -9.78 -17.84 -0.52
C LYS A 43 -11.00 -17.49 0.33
N PRO A 44 -11.30 -16.21 0.56
CA PRO A 44 -12.53 -15.82 1.22
C PRO A 44 -13.74 -16.23 0.37
N VAL A 45 -14.84 -16.56 1.04
CA VAL A 45 -16.15 -16.79 0.41
C VAL A 45 -16.70 -15.48 -0.17
N GLY A 46 -16.40 -14.35 0.47
CA GLY A 46 -16.77 -13.03 -0.01
C GLY A 46 -15.99 -11.92 0.69
N VAL A 47 -15.81 -10.81 -0.05
CA VAL A 47 -15.28 -9.53 0.45
C VAL A 47 -16.31 -8.46 0.08
N TYR A 48 -16.82 -7.76 1.08
CA TYR A 48 -17.81 -6.70 0.90
C TYR A 48 -17.27 -5.40 1.49
N VAL A 49 -17.57 -4.29 0.82
CA VAL A 49 -17.21 -2.95 1.26
C VAL A 49 -18.47 -2.10 1.29
N THR A 50 -18.65 -1.31 2.35
CA THR A 50 -19.62 -0.22 2.34
C THR A 50 -19.01 1.08 2.86
N THR A 51 -19.33 2.19 2.20
CA THR A 51 -18.91 3.54 2.62
C THR A 51 -20.03 4.32 3.30
N PHE A 52 -21.18 3.69 3.55
CA PHE A 52 -22.36 4.31 4.16
C PHE A 52 -22.80 5.60 3.45
N GLY A 53 -22.69 5.63 2.12
CA GLY A 53 -23.04 6.79 1.30
C GLY A 53 -22.03 7.95 1.37
N THR A 54 -20.87 7.74 1.98
CA THR A 54 -19.81 8.76 2.07
C THR A 54 -18.70 8.60 1.03
N GLY A 55 -18.82 7.59 0.17
CA GLY A 55 -17.86 7.29 -0.89
C GLY A 55 -17.91 8.29 -2.03
N VAL A 56 -16.74 8.63 -2.57
CA VAL A 56 -16.61 9.42 -3.81
C VAL A 56 -16.73 8.56 -5.07
N VAL A 57 -16.73 7.24 -4.90
CA VAL A 57 -16.92 6.21 -5.92
C VAL A 57 -17.84 5.11 -5.36
N ASP A 58 -18.50 4.37 -6.26
CA ASP A 58 -19.45 3.32 -5.87
C ASP A 58 -18.79 2.22 -5.02
N ASP A 59 -19.49 1.77 -3.97
CA ASP A 59 -19.04 0.72 -3.04
C ASP A 59 -18.62 -0.55 -3.78
N GLU A 60 -19.34 -0.93 -4.84
CA GLU A 60 -19.03 -2.11 -5.68
C GLU A 60 -17.68 -1.95 -6.42
N LYS A 61 -17.37 -0.75 -6.92
CA LYS A 61 -16.09 -0.47 -7.58
C LYS A 61 -14.96 -0.54 -6.56
N ILE A 62 -15.16 0.01 -5.36
CA ILE A 62 -14.19 -0.10 -4.26
C ILE A 62 -13.95 -1.57 -3.93
N ALA A 63 -15.02 -2.35 -3.72
CA ALA A 63 -14.93 -3.77 -3.38
C ALA A 63 -14.16 -4.58 -4.44
N LYS A 64 -14.40 -4.29 -5.72
CA LYS A 64 -13.70 -4.94 -6.84
C LYS A 64 -12.20 -4.62 -6.85
N VAL A 65 -11.84 -3.35 -6.70
CA VAL A 65 -10.43 -2.93 -6.66
C VAL A 65 -9.74 -3.49 -5.41
N VAL A 66 -10.40 -3.43 -4.24
CA VAL A 66 -9.90 -4.02 -3.00
C VAL A 66 -9.61 -5.52 -3.18
N SER A 67 -10.55 -6.27 -3.76
CA SER A 67 -10.38 -7.71 -4.00
C SER A 67 -9.26 -8.02 -5.00
N SER A 68 -8.87 -7.06 -5.84
CA SER A 68 -7.78 -7.19 -6.81
C SER A 68 -6.41 -6.79 -6.24
N LEU A 69 -6.35 -5.76 -5.39
CA LEU A 69 -5.10 -5.20 -4.87
C LEU A 69 -4.64 -5.87 -3.57
N PHE A 70 -5.59 -6.40 -2.79
CA PHE A 70 -5.32 -7.01 -1.49
C PHE A 70 -5.57 -8.52 -1.56
N ASP A 71 -4.57 -9.30 -1.16
CA ASP A 71 -4.70 -10.76 -1.07
C ASP A 71 -5.26 -11.17 0.28
N PHE A 72 -6.50 -11.63 0.28
CA PHE A 72 -7.24 -12.03 1.50
C PHE A 72 -6.95 -13.48 1.94
N ARG A 73 -6.00 -14.20 1.34
CA ARG A 73 -5.64 -15.56 1.80
C ARG A 73 -4.93 -15.48 3.17
N PRO A 74 -5.23 -16.35 4.14
CA PRO A 74 -4.65 -16.28 5.49
C PRO A 74 -3.12 -16.13 5.53
N ALA A 75 -2.39 -16.84 4.67
CA ALA A 75 -0.94 -16.72 4.56
C ALA A 75 -0.49 -15.30 4.12
N ALA A 76 -1.18 -14.72 3.14
CA ALA A 76 -0.89 -13.38 2.65
C ALA A 76 -1.23 -12.30 3.70
N LEU A 77 -2.29 -12.50 4.50
CA LEU A 77 -2.60 -11.62 5.64
C LEU A 77 -1.44 -11.59 6.63
N ILE A 78 -0.91 -12.77 6.98
CA ILE A 78 0.18 -12.95 7.93
C ILE A 78 1.46 -12.28 7.44
N GLU A 79 1.78 -12.46 6.16
CA GLU A 79 2.95 -11.87 5.51
C GLU A 79 2.83 -10.35 5.41
N THR A 80 1.73 -9.84 4.85
CA THR A 80 1.51 -8.40 4.63
C THR A 80 1.59 -7.60 5.93
N LEU A 81 1.03 -8.16 7.00
CA LEU A 81 1.00 -7.52 8.32
C LEU A 81 2.14 -7.97 9.23
N ASP A 82 3.07 -8.80 8.77
CA ASP A 82 4.20 -9.29 9.57
C ASP A 82 3.74 -9.80 10.95
N LEU A 83 2.83 -10.78 10.96
CA LEU A 83 2.12 -11.22 12.17
C LEU A 83 2.86 -12.31 12.98
N LEU A 84 3.92 -12.91 12.44
CA LEU A 84 4.71 -13.95 13.13
C LEU A 84 5.76 -13.35 14.06
N ARG A 85 5.31 -12.49 14.98
CA ARG A 85 6.15 -11.79 15.96
C ARG A 85 5.46 -11.70 17.32
N PRO A 86 6.22 -11.54 18.42
CA PRO A 86 5.65 -11.42 19.77
C PRO A 86 5.08 -10.02 20.06
N ILE A 87 4.11 -9.55 19.26
CA ILE A 87 3.58 -8.16 19.30
C ILE A 87 2.23 -8.01 20.02
N TYR A 88 1.58 -9.11 20.38
CA TYR A 88 0.16 -9.11 20.77
C TYR A 88 -0.14 -8.72 22.22
N ARG A 89 0.86 -8.69 23.11
CA ARG A 89 0.63 -8.36 24.53
C ARG A 89 0.05 -6.96 24.69
N ASN A 90 0.54 -6.01 23.88
CA ASN A 90 0.13 -4.61 23.96
C ASN A 90 -1.31 -4.38 23.48
N THR A 91 -1.89 -5.28 22.68
CA THR A 91 -3.28 -5.17 22.20
C THR A 91 -4.30 -5.73 23.19
N ALA A 92 -3.86 -6.41 24.26
CA ALA A 92 -4.76 -7.10 25.20
C ALA A 92 -5.57 -6.14 26.09
N ALA A 93 -5.18 -4.86 26.15
CA ALA A 93 -5.90 -3.80 26.83
C ALA A 93 -5.95 -2.55 25.94
N TYR A 94 -6.94 -1.69 26.18
CA TYR A 94 -7.12 -0.41 25.48
C TYR A 94 -7.38 -0.53 23.97
N GLY A 95 -7.86 -1.69 23.52
CA GLY A 95 -8.27 -1.92 22.15
C GLY A 95 -7.14 -2.29 21.19
N HIS A 96 -7.53 -2.95 20.11
CA HIS A 96 -6.64 -3.42 19.04
C HIS A 96 -6.43 -2.38 17.92
N PHE A 97 -7.34 -1.40 17.80
CA PHE A 97 -7.43 -0.48 16.67
C PHE A 97 -7.35 0.97 17.11
N GLY A 98 -6.97 1.85 16.19
CA GLY A 98 -6.90 3.30 16.41
C GLY A 98 -5.66 3.76 17.19
N ARG A 99 -4.65 2.89 17.33
CA ARG A 99 -3.42 3.16 18.06
C ARG A 99 -2.22 3.20 17.10
N THR A 100 -1.15 3.90 17.48
CA THR A 100 -0.06 4.29 16.56
C THR A 100 1.28 3.59 16.85
N GLU A 101 1.28 2.54 17.66
CA GLU A 101 2.50 1.79 17.96
C GLU A 101 3.07 1.13 16.70
N LYS A 102 4.39 1.22 16.53
CA LYS A 102 5.11 0.68 15.36
C LYS A 102 4.83 -0.81 15.10
N SER A 103 4.52 -1.58 16.14
CA SER A 103 4.19 -3.00 16.02
C SER A 103 2.83 -3.28 15.39
N PHE A 104 1.91 -2.31 15.35
CA PHE A 104 0.56 -2.49 14.82
C PHE A 104 0.51 -2.13 13.33
N THR A 105 1.07 -3.04 12.55
CA THR A 105 1.19 -2.94 11.09
C THR A 105 -0.15 -2.78 10.37
N TRP A 106 -1.26 -3.22 10.96
CA TRP A 106 -2.62 -3.03 10.46
C TRP A 106 -3.14 -1.59 10.58
N GLU A 107 -2.42 -0.71 11.28
CA GLU A 107 -2.74 0.71 11.37
C GLU A 107 -1.96 1.55 10.34
N ARG A 108 -1.13 0.94 9.49
CA ARG A 108 -0.46 1.64 8.39
C ARG A 108 -1.46 2.04 7.30
N THR A 109 -1.12 3.08 6.55
CA THR A 109 -1.90 3.59 5.40
C THR A 109 -1.05 3.66 4.13
N ASP A 110 -0.16 2.70 3.96
CA ASP A 110 0.84 2.60 2.91
C ASP A 110 0.27 2.17 1.54
N ARG A 111 -0.98 1.72 1.48
CA ARG A 111 -1.68 1.35 0.24
C ARG A 111 -2.74 2.38 -0.18
N ALA A 112 -2.83 3.50 0.53
CA ALA A 112 -3.82 4.54 0.28
C ALA A 112 -3.61 5.21 -1.09
N GLU A 113 -2.35 5.49 -1.46
CA GLU A 113 -2.03 6.09 -2.75
C GLU A 113 -2.39 5.15 -3.91
N GLU A 114 -1.99 3.88 -3.83
CA GLU A 114 -2.32 2.87 -4.84
C GLU A 114 -3.84 2.69 -5.02
N LEU A 115 -4.60 2.74 -3.92
CA LEU A 115 -6.06 2.72 -3.97
C LEU A 115 -6.64 3.95 -4.67
N ALA A 116 -6.13 5.14 -4.35
CA ALA A 116 -6.57 6.39 -4.99
C ALA A 116 -6.26 6.37 -6.49
N GLU A 117 -5.07 5.91 -6.89
CA GLU A 117 -4.66 5.80 -8.30
C GLU A 117 -5.54 4.82 -9.09
N ALA A 118 -5.96 3.71 -8.47
CA ALA A 118 -6.78 2.69 -9.12
C ALA A 118 -8.24 3.13 -9.34
N LEU A 119 -8.76 4.05 -8.51
CA LEU A 119 -10.18 4.41 -8.47
C LEU A 119 -10.47 5.84 -8.91
N MET A 120 -9.51 6.76 -8.77
CA MET A 120 -9.69 8.16 -9.14
C MET A 120 -9.08 8.42 -10.52
N PRO A 121 -9.73 9.24 -11.36
CA PRO A 121 -9.15 9.64 -12.63
C PRO A 121 -7.84 10.37 -12.37
N LYS A 122 -6.78 9.98 -13.10
CA LYS A 122 -5.51 10.70 -13.07
C LYS A 122 -5.80 12.16 -13.40
N LYS A 123 -5.52 13.07 -12.46
CA LYS A 123 -5.41 14.48 -12.81
C LYS A 123 -4.31 14.55 -13.86
N HIS A 124 -4.67 14.89 -15.10
CA HIS A 124 -3.67 15.32 -16.07
C HIS A 124 -2.95 16.51 -15.45
N THR A 125 -1.75 16.29 -14.92
CA THR A 125 -0.82 17.37 -14.64
C THR A 125 -0.34 17.88 -16.00
N ASN A 126 -1.12 18.75 -16.62
CA ASN A 126 -0.60 19.64 -17.66
C ASN A 126 0.31 20.64 -16.95
N GLY A 127 1.57 20.24 -16.80
CA GLY A 127 2.64 21.01 -16.18
C GLY A 127 3.86 21.00 -17.08
N ALA A 128 3.91 22.00 -17.96
CA ALA A 128 5.08 22.60 -18.58
C ALA A 128 6.00 21.70 -19.44
N SER A 129 5.86 21.90 -20.75
CA SER A 129 6.98 21.90 -21.69
C SER A 129 8.12 22.76 -21.14
N ALA A 130 9.14 22.12 -20.58
CA ALA A 130 10.48 22.70 -20.51
C ALA A 130 11.18 22.33 -21.81
N ASN A 131 11.17 23.29 -22.73
CA ASN A 131 11.98 23.30 -23.93
C ASN A 131 13.46 23.01 -23.60
N GLY A 132 14.11 22.39 -24.58
CA GLY A 132 15.39 21.72 -24.44
C GLY A 132 16.54 22.53 -23.86
N THR A 133 17.38 21.82 -23.13
CA THR A 133 18.83 22.01 -23.21
C THR A 133 19.45 20.67 -23.53
N ALA A 134 19.88 20.56 -24.78
CA ALA A 134 20.68 19.46 -25.29
C ALA A 134 21.92 19.27 -24.40
N LYS A 135 22.15 18.02 -24.00
CA LYS A 135 23.39 17.55 -23.39
C LYS A 135 24.53 17.73 -24.40
N PRO A 136 25.61 18.49 -24.12
CA PRO A 136 26.74 18.52 -25.03
C PRO A 136 27.48 17.17 -24.97
N ALA A 137 27.67 16.59 -26.15
CA ALA A 137 28.47 15.40 -26.38
C ALA A 137 29.93 15.64 -25.95
N LYS A 138 30.53 14.67 -25.26
CA LYS A 138 31.96 14.64 -24.96
C LYS A 138 32.75 14.58 -26.28
N ALA A 139 33.37 15.68 -26.66
CA ALA A 139 34.38 15.71 -27.71
C ALA A 139 35.73 15.26 -27.13
N SER A 140 36.23 14.14 -27.63
CA SER A 140 37.59 13.64 -27.44
C SER A 140 38.60 14.66 -28.00
N LYS A 141 39.42 15.26 -27.14
CA LYS A 141 40.59 16.06 -27.59
C LYS A 141 41.81 15.16 -27.67
N LYS A 142 42.19 14.94 -28.93
CA LYS A 142 43.40 14.33 -29.47
C LYS A 142 44.66 14.97 -28.85
N ALA A 143 45.60 14.11 -28.46
CA ALA A 143 46.93 14.47 -28.03
C ALA A 143 47.70 15.20 -29.16
N SER A 144 48.37 16.30 -28.83
CA SER A 144 49.40 16.91 -29.67
C SER A 144 50.68 17.06 -28.85
N LYS A 145 51.67 16.24 -29.20
CA LYS A 145 53.08 16.38 -28.82
C LYS A 145 53.59 17.75 -29.29
N LYS A 146 54.35 18.44 -28.44
CA LYS A 146 55.41 19.36 -28.88
C LYS A 146 56.60 19.26 -27.94
N GLN A 147 57.77 19.11 -28.55
CA GLN A 147 59.10 18.95 -27.99
C GLN A 147 59.63 20.19 -27.27
N THR A 148 60.49 19.95 -26.28
CA THR A 148 61.76 20.64 -25.97
C THR A 148 62.60 19.62 -25.17
N SER A 149 63.71 19.03 -25.66
CA SER A 149 65.12 19.53 -25.64
C SER A 149 65.50 20.15 -24.29
N ALA A 150 66.60 19.86 -23.60
CA ALA A 150 67.80 19.03 -23.81
C ALA A 150 68.56 18.96 -22.45
N GLU A 151 69.68 18.24 -22.45
CA GLU A 151 70.89 18.39 -21.61
C GLU A 151 71.28 17.26 -20.64
N ALA A 152 72.52 16.82 -20.91
CA ALA A 152 73.51 16.06 -20.14
C ALA A 152 73.25 14.57 -19.85
#